data_AF-A0AAU6IPL8-F1
#
_entry.id   AF-A0AAU6IPL8-F1
#
_cell.length_a   1.000
_cell.length_b   1.000
_cell.length_c   1.000
_cell.angle_alpha   90.00
_cell.angle_beta   90.00
_cell.angle_gamma   90.00
#
_symmetry.space_group_name_H-M   'P 1'
#
loop_
_entity.id
_entity.type
_entity.pdbx_description
1 polymer ?
#
loop_
_entity_poly.entity_id
_entity_poly.type
_entity_poly.pdbx_seq_one_letter_code
_entity_poly.pdbx_strand_id
1 'polypeptide(L)'
;MARRDFEKVLGELGEIRQAVNGSATGLAGLHKDQEDLRRKVLETVQQGTAGLREENRELRRRQEKMLTDLADTRNGVEALRRELAHAFAHIVGAPMPSNGADRGSAFELVQHKPQSLEAAGVNAGNGWGDTAVNEVTGPANGDDREEPHDRPPVQGETPEAVTEPTPDTPASPPLEPATEEVPADPAVGTPEDVEQARREERKRHTNNVLQAAAIASARVICHRDTWSFLIEQTSQHPHFRLPERINDLGDGMIETFLSGRSVLAVLVTMRKVRDISVKSEEDMATWALAGAVYRRTQLAVTDTTHIRPDDAQITTIVLDDRPQATGEAS
;
A
#
# COMPACT_ATOMS: atom_id res chain seq x y z
N MET A 1 9.60 72.09 9.50
CA MET A 1 9.95 70.72 9.07
C MET A 1 8.76 69.78 9.16
N ALA A 2 8.13 69.63 10.34
CA ALA A 2 7.04 68.66 10.59
C ALA A 2 5.91 68.56 9.54
N ARG A 3 5.45 69.66 8.93
CA ARG A 3 4.38 69.62 7.91
C ARG A 3 4.78 68.90 6.62
N ARG A 4 6.03 69.08 6.20
CA ARG A 4 6.57 68.51 4.96
C ARG A 4 6.78 67.01 5.09
N ASP A 5 7.18 66.57 6.29
CA ASP A 5 7.35 65.17 6.62
C ASP A 5 6.00 64.45 6.70
N PHE A 6 4.96 65.12 7.22
CA PHE A 6 3.59 64.60 7.22
C PHE A 6 3.00 64.42 5.81
N GLU A 7 3.20 65.38 4.91
CA GLU A 7 2.77 65.26 3.51
C GLU A 7 3.47 64.11 2.80
N LYS A 8 4.77 63.88 3.09
CA LYS A 8 5.54 62.77 2.55
C LYS A 8 4.99 61.42 3.01
N VAL A 9 4.70 61.27 4.30
CA VAL A 9 4.11 60.04 4.86
C VAL A 9 2.73 59.75 4.27
N LEU A 10 1.90 60.78 4.05
CA LEU A 10 0.59 60.60 3.40
C LEU A 10 0.73 60.16 1.92
N GLY A 11 1.72 60.68 1.21
CA GLY A 11 2.07 60.22 -0.14
C GLY A 11 2.48 58.75 -0.17
N GLU A 12 3.42 58.37 0.71
CA GLU A 12 3.90 56.98 0.83
C GLU A 12 2.76 56.01 1.21
N LEU A 13 1.84 56.41 2.11
CA LEU A 13 0.67 55.59 2.46
C LEU A 13 -0.29 55.41 1.28
N GLY A 14 -0.43 56.44 0.43
CA GLY A 14 -1.25 56.40 -0.78
C GLY A 14 -0.71 55.40 -1.80
N GLU A 15 0.60 55.39 -2.02
CA GLU A 15 1.30 54.46 -2.91
C GLU A 15 1.17 53.01 -2.43
N ILE A 16 1.38 52.76 -1.13
CA ILE A 16 1.22 51.42 -0.53
C ILE A 16 -0.21 50.91 -0.71
N ARG A 17 -1.21 51.76 -0.46
CA ARG A 17 -2.63 51.39 -0.62
C ARG A 17 -2.95 51.01 -2.06
N GLN A 18 -2.40 51.75 -3.02
CA GLN A 18 -2.61 51.47 -4.44
C GLN A 18 -1.94 50.16 -4.88
N ALA A 19 -0.73 49.87 -4.38
CA ALA A 19 -0.02 48.61 -4.63
C ALA A 19 -0.76 47.40 -4.05
N VAL A 20 -1.28 47.51 -2.82
CA VAL A 20 -2.07 46.44 -2.16
C VAL A 20 -3.36 46.17 -2.91
N ASN A 21 -4.07 47.22 -3.35
CA ASN A 21 -5.28 47.03 -4.16
C ASN A 21 -4.98 46.37 -5.50
N GLY A 22 -3.86 46.72 -6.15
CA GLY A 22 -3.39 46.05 -7.37
C GLY A 22 -3.08 44.56 -7.17
N SER A 23 -2.43 44.23 -6.05
CA SER A 23 -2.14 42.85 -5.67
C SER A 23 -3.41 42.05 -5.37
N ALA A 24 -4.38 42.64 -4.65
CA ALA A 24 -5.66 42.00 -4.35
C ALA A 24 -6.47 41.72 -5.64
N THR A 25 -6.46 42.64 -6.61
CA THR A 25 -7.07 42.40 -7.93
C THR A 25 -6.36 41.30 -8.71
N GLY A 26 -5.03 41.22 -8.63
CA GLY A 26 -4.25 40.15 -9.27
C GLY A 26 -4.53 38.77 -8.66
N LEU A 27 -4.65 38.70 -7.33
CA LEU A 27 -4.95 37.45 -6.62
C LEU A 27 -6.36 36.94 -6.90
N ALA A 28 -7.34 37.85 -7.01
CA ALA A 28 -8.69 37.51 -7.44
C ALA A 28 -8.74 36.98 -8.88
N GLY A 29 -7.97 37.58 -9.79
CA GLY A 29 -7.80 37.09 -11.16
C GLY A 29 -7.20 35.68 -11.19
N LEU A 30 -6.12 35.45 -10.45
CA LEU A 30 -5.49 34.13 -10.35
C LEU A 30 -6.42 33.07 -9.78
N HIS A 31 -7.21 33.41 -8.76
CA HIS A 31 -8.20 32.49 -8.19
C HIS A 31 -9.25 32.09 -9.22
N LYS A 32 -9.73 33.04 -10.02
CA LYS A 32 -10.68 32.79 -11.10
C LYS A 32 -10.07 31.88 -12.18
N ASP A 33 -8.84 32.15 -12.60
CA ASP A 33 -8.12 31.31 -13.56
C ASP A 33 -7.91 29.89 -13.02
N GLN A 34 -7.63 29.74 -11.73
CA GLN A 34 -7.49 28.46 -11.07
C GLN A 34 -8.82 27.67 -11.02
N GLU A 35 -9.93 28.34 -10.75
CA GLU A 35 -11.27 27.73 -10.78
C GLU A 35 -11.67 27.31 -12.19
N ASP A 36 -11.38 28.13 -13.19
CA ASP A 36 -11.63 27.82 -14.61
C ASP A 36 -10.79 26.64 -15.09
N LEU A 37 -9.50 26.58 -14.69
CA LEU A 37 -8.64 25.44 -14.98
C LEU A 37 -9.16 24.17 -14.30
N ARG A 38 -9.54 24.24 -13.01
CA ARG A 38 -10.13 23.09 -12.29
C ARG A 38 -11.39 22.59 -12.98
N ARG A 39 -12.28 23.49 -13.39
CA ARG A 39 -13.51 23.14 -14.11
C ARG A 39 -13.19 22.42 -15.42
N LYS A 40 -12.25 22.94 -16.21
CA LYS A 40 -11.85 22.34 -17.48
C LYS A 40 -11.20 20.96 -17.32
N VAL A 41 -10.38 20.80 -16.28
CA VAL A 41 -9.77 19.50 -15.94
C VAL A 41 -10.86 18.50 -15.53
N LEU A 42 -11.80 18.90 -14.69
CA LEU A 42 -12.91 18.04 -14.28
C LEU A 42 -13.77 17.61 -15.47
N GLU A 43 -14.09 18.53 -16.38
CA GLU A 43 -14.84 18.23 -17.60
C GLU A 43 -14.10 17.23 -18.49
N THR A 44 -12.80 17.45 -18.71
CA THR A 44 -11.96 16.54 -19.53
C THR A 44 -11.87 15.15 -18.90
N VAL A 45 -11.70 15.07 -17.57
CA VAL A 45 -11.64 13.80 -16.83
C VAL A 45 -13.00 13.10 -16.86
N GLN A 46 -14.10 13.82 -16.66
CA GLN A 46 -15.44 13.25 -16.73
C GLN A 46 -15.74 12.70 -18.13
N GLN A 47 -15.43 13.46 -19.17
CA GLN A 47 -15.61 13.03 -20.56
C GLN A 47 -14.73 11.82 -20.90
N GLY A 48 -13.45 11.84 -20.49
CA GLY A 48 -12.53 10.72 -20.71
C GLY A 48 -12.96 9.45 -19.97
N THR A 49 -13.40 9.58 -18.71
CA THR A 49 -13.88 8.42 -17.93
C THR A 49 -15.21 7.87 -18.43
N ALA A 50 -16.07 8.69 -19.02
CA ALA A 50 -17.29 8.23 -19.68
C ALA A 50 -16.95 7.43 -20.95
N GLY A 51 -16.04 7.94 -21.78
CA GLY A 51 -15.56 7.23 -22.98
C GLY A 51 -14.94 5.88 -22.65
N LEU A 52 -14.01 5.84 -21.69
CA LEU A 52 -13.38 4.60 -21.24
C LEU A 52 -14.37 3.57 -20.67
N ARG A 53 -15.43 4.02 -19.98
CA ARG A 53 -16.47 3.11 -19.48
C ARG A 53 -17.26 2.50 -20.62
N GLU A 54 -17.56 3.24 -21.68
CA GLU A 54 -18.27 2.70 -22.84
C GLU A 54 -17.40 1.74 -23.64
N GLU A 55 -16.12 2.07 -23.85
CA GLU A 55 -15.16 1.14 -24.46
C GLU A 55 -15.01 -0.15 -23.64
N ASN A 56 -15.01 -0.07 -22.31
CA ASN A 56 -14.94 -1.25 -21.46
C ASN A 56 -16.21 -2.12 -21.58
N ARG A 57 -17.39 -1.50 -21.62
CA ARG A 57 -18.65 -2.22 -21.87
C ARG A 57 -18.63 -2.91 -23.23
N GLU A 58 -18.13 -2.23 -24.26
CA GLU A 58 -18.02 -2.78 -25.59
C GLU A 58 -17.01 -3.94 -25.66
N LEU A 59 -15.88 -3.84 -24.96
CA LEU A 59 -14.94 -4.94 -24.83
C LEU A 59 -15.56 -6.17 -24.16
N ARG A 60 -16.35 -5.97 -23.10
CA ARG A 60 -17.08 -7.08 -22.45
C ARG A 60 -18.08 -7.73 -23.41
N ARG A 61 -18.87 -6.93 -24.15
CA ARG A 61 -19.77 -7.44 -25.19
C ARG A 61 -19.02 -8.27 -26.24
N ARG A 62 -17.83 -7.82 -26.68
CA ARG A 62 -16.99 -8.55 -27.64
C ARG A 62 -16.43 -9.85 -27.06
N GLN A 63 -16.02 -9.83 -25.80
CA GLN A 63 -15.53 -11.03 -25.10
C GLN A 63 -16.65 -12.07 -24.93
N GLU A 64 -17.84 -11.64 -24.51
CA GLU A 64 -19.01 -12.52 -24.40
C GLU A 64 -19.38 -13.13 -25.76
N LYS A 65 -19.36 -12.31 -26.83
CA LYS A 65 -19.57 -12.81 -28.19
C LYS A 65 -18.52 -13.85 -28.58
N MET A 66 -17.24 -13.58 -28.32
CA MET A 66 -16.15 -14.51 -28.63
C MET A 66 -16.25 -15.81 -27.83
N LEU A 67 -16.65 -15.75 -26.56
CA LEU A 67 -16.89 -16.94 -25.74
C LEU A 67 -18.05 -17.77 -26.29
N THR A 68 -19.11 -17.11 -26.77
CA THR A 68 -20.24 -17.76 -27.44
C THR A 68 -19.80 -18.44 -28.73
N ASP A 69 -19.05 -17.73 -29.59
CA ASP A 69 -18.50 -18.28 -30.84
C ASP A 69 -17.59 -19.49 -30.56
N LEU A 70 -16.77 -19.44 -29.50
CA LEU A 70 -15.91 -20.56 -29.10
C LEU A 70 -16.72 -21.76 -28.59
N ALA A 71 -17.78 -21.53 -27.82
CA ALA A 71 -18.69 -22.59 -27.40
C ALA A 71 -19.35 -23.27 -28.60
N ASP A 72 -19.79 -22.50 -29.60
CA ASP A 72 -20.38 -23.03 -30.83
C ASP A 72 -19.38 -23.85 -31.64
N THR A 73 -18.14 -23.38 -31.78
CA THR A 73 -17.10 -24.17 -32.47
C THR A 73 -16.79 -25.48 -31.74
N ARG A 74 -16.72 -25.46 -30.40
CA ARG A 74 -16.53 -26.68 -29.59
C ARG A 74 -17.69 -27.66 -29.79
N ASN A 75 -18.93 -27.17 -29.74
CA ASN A 75 -20.12 -27.99 -29.98
C ASN A 75 -20.10 -28.59 -31.40
N GLY A 76 -19.65 -27.83 -32.40
CA GLY A 76 -19.44 -28.30 -33.77
C GLY A 76 -18.39 -29.42 -33.85
N VAL A 77 -17.25 -29.28 -33.17
CA VAL A 77 -16.21 -30.32 -33.11
C VAL A 77 -16.71 -31.58 -32.42
N GLU A 78 -17.46 -31.45 -31.32
CA GLU A 78 -18.06 -32.58 -30.61
C GLU A 78 -19.14 -33.28 -31.46
N ALA A 79 -19.89 -32.54 -32.27
CA ALA A 79 -20.83 -33.09 -33.25
C ALA A 79 -20.09 -33.88 -34.34
N LEU A 80 -19.06 -33.30 -34.95
CA LEU A 80 -18.22 -33.99 -35.95
C LEU A 80 -17.59 -35.26 -35.38
N ARG A 81 -17.10 -35.23 -34.14
CA ARG A 81 -16.56 -36.40 -33.46
C ARG A 81 -17.60 -37.50 -33.29
N ARG A 82 -18.84 -37.15 -32.96
CA ARG A 82 -19.96 -38.11 -32.83
C ARG A 82 -20.35 -38.71 -34.18
N GLU A 83 -20.42 -37.90 -35.23
CA GLU A 83 -20.70 -38.37 -36.59
C GLU A 83 -19.60 -39.31 -37.10
N LEU A 84 -18.33 -38.98 -36.86
CA LEU A 84 -17.19 -39.82 -37.21
C LEU A 84 -17.23 -41.15 -36.46
N ALA A 85 -17.49 -41.14 -35.15
CA ALA A 85 -17.66 -42.37 -34.37
C ALA A 85 -18.83 -43.24 -34.87
N HIS A 86 -19.95 -42.62 -35.24
CA HIS A 86 -21.10 -43.31 -35.83
C HIS A 86 -20.76 -43.90 -37.21
N ALA A 87 -20.05 -43.17 -38.07
CA ALA A 87 -19.59 -43.67 -39.37
C ALA A 87 -18.63 -44.87 -39.20
N PHE A 88 -17.71 -44.82 -38.23
CA PHE A 88 -16.85 -45.95 -37.90
C PHE A 88 -17.63 -47.17 -37.43
N ALA A 89 -18.67 -46.98 -36.61
CA ALA A 89 -19.53 -48.07 -36.15
C ALA A 89 -20.35 -48.73 -37.27
N HIS A 90 -20.71 -47.99 -38.32
CA HIS A 90 -21.40 -48.54 -39.50
C HIS A 90 -20.44 -49.23 -40.48
N ILE A 91 -19.19 -48.77 -40.60
CA ILE A 91 -18.19 -49.37 -41.49
C ILE A 91 -17.57 -50.64 -40.86
N VAL A 92 -17.36 -50.64 -39.54
CA VAL A 92 -16.79 -51.75 -38.79
C VAL A 92 -17.88 -52.33 -37.89
N GLY A 93 -18.78 -53.12 -38.46
CA GLY A 93 -19.82 -53.79 -37.70
C GLY A 93 -19.22 -54.74 -36.64
N ALA A 94 -19.59 -54.52 -35.37
CA ALA A 94 -19.46 -55.38 -34.18
C ALA A 94 -18.39 -54.96 -33.12
N PRO A 95 -18.66 -55.22 -31.82
CA PRO A 95 -18.06 -54.52 -30.69
C PRO A 95 -16.65 -55.04 -30.38
N MET A 96 -15.76 -54.13 -29.98
CA MET A 96 -14.40 -54.47 -29.54
C MET A 96 -14.45 -55.27 -28.23
N PRO A 97 -13.95 -56.52 -28.18
CA PRO A 97 -13.76 -57.21 -26.92
C PRO A 97 -12.52 -56.66 -26.21
N SER A 98 -12.66 -56.44 -24.90
CA SER A 98 -11.53 -56.29 -23.99
C SER A 98 -10.73 -57.60 -23.90
N ASN A 99 -9.45 -57.57 -24.26
CA ASN A 99 -8.36 -58.36 -23.69
C ASN A 99 -7.06 -57.81 -24.33
N GLY A 100 -5.98 -57.55 -23.60
CA GLY A 100 -5.41 -58.41 -22.58
C GLY A 100 -4.15 -59.07 -23.16
N ALA A 101 -3.02 -58.37 -22.97
CA ALA A 101 -1.64 -58.85 -22.95
C ALA A 101 -0.97 -59.50 -24.19
N ASP A 102 0.10 -58.82 -24.63
CA ASP A 102 1.47 -59.32 -24.81
C ASP A 102 2.06 -59.55 -26.23
N ARG A 103 3.27 -58.97 -26.42
CA ARG A 103 4.24 -58.98 -27.53
C ARG A 103 3.85 -58.31 -28.86
N GLY A 104 4.56 -57.33 -29.43
CA GLY A 104 5.81 -56.64 -29.10
C GLY A 104 6.41 -55.99 -30.37
N SER A 105 6.68 -54.68 -30.29
CA SER A 105 7.62 -53.87 -31.12
C SER A 105 7.23 -53.57 -32.60
N ALA A 106 7.31 -52.37 -33.16
CA ALA A 106 7.99 -51.13 -32.78
C ALA A 106 7.28 -49.91 -33.42
N PHE A 107 7.05 -48.84 -32.64
CA PHE A 107 7.27 -47.44 -33.04
C PHE A 107 7.25 -46.58 -31.77
N GLU A 108 8.35 -45.86 -31.58
CA GLU A 108 8.75 -45.13 -30.40
C GLU A 108 8.24 -43.68 -30.48
N LEU A 109 7.40 -43.27 -29.52
CA LEU A 109 7.31 -41.87 -29.08
C LEU A 109 6.91 -41.84 -27.60
N VAL A 110 7.85 -41.36 -26.80
CA VAL A 110 7.85 -41.33 -25.33
C VAL A 110 6.64 -40.54 -24.79
N GLN A 111 5.72 -41.25 -24.13
CA GLN A 111 4.71 -40.65 -23.26
C GLN A 111 5.30 -40.41 -21.87
N HIS A 112 5.41 -39.15 -21.46
CA HIS A 112 5.58 -38.80 -20.06
C HIS A 112 4.26 -39.03 -19.31
N LYS A 113 4.28 -39.98 -18.37
CA LYS A 113 3.22 -40.30 -17.41
C LYS A 113 3.10 -39.17 -16.37
N PRO A 114 1.93 -38.54 -16.15
CA PRO A 114 1.73 -37.79 -14.91
C PRO A 114 1.53 -38.80 -13.77
N GLN A 115 2.42 -38.77 -12.79
CA GLN A 115 2.23 -39.42 -11.49
C GLN A 115 1.01 -38.80 -10.79
N SER A 116 0.04 -39.65 -10.43
CA SER A 116 -0.95 -39.33 -9.41
C SER A 116 -0.28 -39.47 -8.04
N LEU A 117 -0.09 -38.36 -7.34
CA LEU A 117 0.25 -38.35 -5.92
C LEU A 117 -1.04 -38.32 -5.10
N GLU A 118 -1.08 -39.22 -4.12
CA GLU A 118 -2.20 -39.51 -3.24
C GLU A 118 -2.66 -38.27 -2.46
N ALA A 119 -3.97 -38.05 -2.49
CA ALA A 119 -4.66 -37.18 -1.56
C ALA A 119 -4.78 -37.89 -0.21
N ALA A 120 -3.92 -37.54 0.75
CA ALA A 120 -4.13 -37.84 2.15
C ALA A 120 -4.88 -36.69 2.83
N GLY A 121 -6.20 -36.89 2.94
CA GLY A 121 -7.13 -36.38 3.96
C GLY A 121 -6.99 -34.96 4.52
N VAL A 122 -7.88 -34.06 4.09
CA VAL A 122 -8.46 -33.07 5.01
C VAL A 122 -9.98 -33.04 4.86
N ASN A 123 -10.59 -33.53 5.93
CA ASN A 123 -11.94 -33.39 6.44
C ASN A 123 -12.92 -32.49 5.66
N ALA A 124 -14.00 -33.10 5.17
CA ALA A 124 -15.24 -32.42 4.81
C ALA A 124 -15.97 -31.99 6.08
N GLY A 125 -16.28 -30.70 6.22
CA GLY A 125 -17.05 -30.19 7.34
C GLY A 125 -17.58 -28.79 7.08
N ASN A 126 -18.79 -28.75 6.51
CA ASN A 126 -19.84 -27.74 6.71
C ASN A 126 -19.96 -26.60 5.68
N GLY A 127 -20.98 -26.75 4.83
CA GLY A 127 -22.02 -25.72 4.72
C GLY A 127 -21.86 -24.69 3.62
N TRP A 128 -22.14 -25.08 2.37
CA TRP A 128 -22.60 -24.14 1.36
C TRP A 128 -23.99 -23.63 1.75
N GLY A 129 -24.02 -22.47 2.42
CA GLY A 129 -25.21 -21.66 2.62
C GLY A 129 -25.28 -20.59 1.55
N ASP A 130 -26.16 -20.80 0.59
CA ASP A 130 -26.62 -19.83 -0.39
C ASP A 130 -27.33 -18.69 0.37
N THR A 131 -26.71 -17.50 0.46
CA THR A 131 -27.38 -16.30 0.95
C THR A 131 -27.30 -15.20 -0.10
N ALA A 132 -28.41 -15.06 -0.80
CA ALA A 132 -28.75 -13.94 -1.65
C ALA A 132 -28.47 -12.61 -0.93
N VAL A 133 -27.65 -11.77 -1.57
CA VAL A 133 -27.50 -10.37 -1.21
C VAL A 133 -28.81 -9.65 -1.53
N ASN A 134 -29.55 -9.30 -0.48
CA ASN A 134 -30.71 -8.42 -0.57
C ASN A 134 -30.23 -6.98 -0.77
N GLU A 135 -30.66 -6.40 -1.88
CA GLU A 135 -30.57 -5.00 -2.24
C GLU A 135 -31.36 -4.16 -1.22
N VAL A 136 -30.69 -3.31 -0.44
CA VAL A 136 -31.35 -2.35 0.47
C VAL A 136 -31.17 -0.94 -0.04
N THR A 137 -32.24 -0.47 -0.66
CA THR A 137 -32.60 0.93 -0.89
C THR A 137 -33.03 1.55 0.45
N GLY A 138 -32.41 2.65 0.89
CA GLY A 138 -33.04 3.56 1.88
C GLY A 138 -34.15 4.40 1.20
N PRO A 139 -35.08 5.08 1.93
CA PRO A 139 -34.78 5.87 3.13
C PRO A 139 -35.90 5.97 4.21
N ALA A 140 -35.60 6.78 5.25
CA ALA A 140 -36.48 7.64 6.08
C ALA A 140 -36.90 7.19 7.50
N ASN A 141 -36.41 7.98 8.48
CA ASN A 141 -37.01 8.54 9.70
C ASN A 141 -38.05 7.75 10.52
N GLY A 142 -37.79 7.67 11.83
CA GLY A 142 -38.80 7.36 12.86
C GLY A 142 -38.22 7.29 14.26
N ASP A 143 -38.76 8.13 15.13
CA ASP A 143 -38.42 8.49 16.50
C ASP A 143 -38.52 7.38 17.58
N ASP A 144 -37.95 7.72 18.75
CA ASP A 144 -38.36 7.37 20.14
C ASP A 144 -37.81 6.15 20.93
N ARG A 145 -37.21 6.54 22.09
CA ARG A 145 -37.25 6.01 23.49
C ARG A 145 -36.29 4.88 23.95
N GLU A 146 -35.36 5.19 24.88
CA GLU A 146 -35.44 5.12 26.39
C GLU A 146 -35.50 3.65 26.90
N GLU A 147 -34.58 3.08 27.68
CA GLU A 147 -34.05 3.47 29.01
C GLU A 147 -32.74 2.70 29.42
N PRO A 148 -32.06 3.10 30.52
CA PRO A 148 -30.72 2.67 30.96
C PRO A 148 -30.72 1.64 32.11
N HIS A 149 -29.62 0.91 32.31
CA HIS A 149 -29.39 0.13 33.54
C HIS A 149 -28.03 0.35 34.20
N ASP A 150 -28.10 1.11 35.29
CA ASP A 150 -27.54 0.93 36.63
C ASP A 150 -26.24 0.15 36.88
N ARG A 151 -25.33 0.88 37.55
CA ARG A 151 -24.25 0.42 38.41
C ARG A 151 -24.76 0.37 39.85
N PRO A 152 -24.17 -0.46 40.74
CA PRO A 152 -23.74 0.13 42.01
C PRO A 152 -22.36 -0.34 42.50
N PRO A 153 -21.73 0.42 43.43
CA PRO A 153 -20.37 0.22 43.94
C PRO A 153 -20.33 -0.49 45.31
N VAL A 154 -19.18 -1.02 45.71
CA VAL A 154 -18.89 -1.37 47.12
C VAL A 154 -17.56 -0.74 47.54
N GLN A 155 -17.62 -0.12 48.71
CA GLN A 155 -16.61 0.66 49.42
C GLN A 155 -15.84 -0.20 50.45
N GLY A 156 -14.73 0.37 50.95
CA GLY A 156 -14.13 0.09 52.26
C GLY A 156 -12.79 -0.66 52.19
N GLU A 157 -11.73 -0.37 52.95
CA GLU A 157 -11.47 0.56 54.06
C GLU A 157 -9.94 0.77 54.17
N THR A 158 -9.58 1.80 54.94
CA THR A 158 -8.32 2.51 55.18
C THR A 158 -7.25 1.79 56.05
N PRO A 159 -6.07 2.40 56.32
CA PRO A 159 -4.76 1.75 56.55
C PRO A 159 -4.38 1.55 58.03
N GLU A 160 -3.34 0.76 58.28
CA GLU A 160 -2.71 0.65 59.59
C GLU A 160 -1.17 0.68 59.49
N ALA A 161 -0.55 1.25 60.52
CA ALA A 161 0.74 1.93 60.47
C ALA A 161 1.77 1.28 61.42
N VAL A 162 3.06 1.56 61.12
CA VAL A 162 4.21 1.71 62.04
C VAL A 162 4.75 0.45 62.74
N THR A 163 6.01 0.09 62.46
CA THR A 163 7.11 0.15 63.48
C THR A 163 8.50 0.01 62.83
N GLU A 164 9.34 1.04 63.00
CA GLU A 164 10.81 0.92 63.05
C GLU A 164 11.24 0.40 64.44
N PRO A 165 12.44 -0.19 64.58
CA PRO A 165 13.59 0.60 65.05
C PRO A 165 14.95 0.25 64.38
N THR A 166 15.81 1.27 64.24
CA THR A 166 17.27 1.25 64.01
C THR A 166 18.01 1.07 65.37
N PRO A 167 19.38 1.10 65.51
CA PRO A 167 20.50 1.25 64.55
C PRO A 167 21.68 0.26 64.75
N ASP A 168 22.62 0.19 63.80
CA ASP A 168 24.06 0.37 64.08
C ASP A 168 24.91 0.45 62.79
N THR A 169 25.75 1.48 62.75
CA THR A 169 26.74 1.87 61.72
C THR A 169 28.12 1.76 62.38
N PRO A 170 29.16 1.20 61.73
CA PRO A 170 30.20 2.01 61.03
C PRO A 170 30.79 1.28 59.81
N ALA A 171 31.50 1.84 58.84
CA ALA A 171 31.96 3.18 58.46
C ALA A 171 32.42 3.09 56.99
N SER A 172 32.30 4.19 56.22
CA SER A 172 32.82 4.32 54.86
C SER A 172 34.36 4.38 54.81
N PRO A 173 34.93 4.25 53.60
CA PRO A 173 35.75 5.37 53.10
C PRO A 173 35.31 5.85 51.70
N PRO A 174 35.77 7.06 51.29
CA PRO A 174 35.10 7.90 50.30
C PRO A 174 35.71 7.79 48.89
N LEU A 175 34.87 7.87 47.86
CA LEU A 175 35.30 8.17 46.49
C LEU A 175 34.41 9.29 45.92
N GLU A 176 35.06 10.44 45.79
CA GLU A 176 34.91 11.58 44.89
C GLU A 176 33.62 11.73 44.05
N PRO A 177 32.98 12.92 44.05
CA PRO A 177 31.86 13.20 43.17
C PRO A 177 32.37 13.37 41.72
N ALA A 178 32.19 12.34 40.90
CA ALA A 178 32.17 12.51 39.46
C ALA A 178 31.02 13.48 39.13
N THR A 179 31.40 14.64 38.63
CA THR A 179 30.50 15.58 37.97
C THR A 179 30.00 14.87 36.70
N GLU A 180 28.86 14.17 36.80
CA GLU A 180 28.09 13.78 35.62
C GLU A 180 27.53 15.07 35.02
N GLU A 181 28.24 15.57 34.02
CA GLU A 181 27.70 16.49 33.03
C GLU A 181 26.38 15.90 32.51
N VAL A 182 25.29 16.50 32.95
CA VAL A 182 23.98 16.43 32.30
C VAL A 182 24.25 16.67 30.80
N PRO A 183 23.99 15.70 29.90
CA PRO A 183 24.16 15.95 28.48
C PRO A 183 23.25 17.10 28.10
N ALA A 184 23.88 18.14 27.57
CA ALA A 184 23.26 19.35 27.12
C ALA A 184 21.99 19.05 26.32
N ASP A 185 20.92 19.69 26.75
CA ASP A 185 19.69 19.94 26.01
C ASP A 185 20.03 20.15 24.52
N PRO A 186 19.42 19.41 23.56
CA PRO A 186 19.76 19.58 22.15
C PRO A 186 19.45 21.02 21.79
N ALA A 187 20.51 21.79 21.53
CA ALA A 187 20.44 23.16 21.09
C ALA A 187 19.35 23.28 20.02
N VAL A 188 18.27 23.97 20.35
CA VAL A 188 17.22 24.32 19.40
C VAL A 188 17.91 25.15 18.33
N GLY A 189 18.20 24.51 17.19
CA GLY A 189 18.87 25.13 16.06
C GLY A 189 18.18 26.43 15.69
N THR A 190 18.94 27.38 15.15
CA THR A 190 18.35 28.65 14.72
C THR A 190 17.24 28.38 13.68
N PRO A 191 16.24 29.28 13.52
CA PRO A 191 15.23 29.13 12.48
C PRO A 191 15.83 28.93 11.07
N GLU A 192 17.03 29.45 10.83
CA GLU A 192 17.79 29.25 9.60
C GLU A 192 18.31 27.81 9.45
N ASP A 193 18.80 27.19 10.53
CA ASP A 193 19.27 25.79 10.54
C ASP A 193 18.14 24.81 10.25
N VAL A 194 16.96 25.03 10.86
CA VAL A 194 15.77 24.18 10.64
C VAL A 194 15.31 24.26 9.19
N GLU A 195 15.29 25.46 8.61
CA GLU A 195 14.89 25.66 7.23
C GLU A 195 15.92 25.10 6.24
N GLN A 196 17.21 25.20 6.55
CA GLN A 196 18.27 24.57 5.77
C GLN A 196 18.16 23.04 5.78
N ALA A 197 17.92 22.43 6.95
CA ALA A 197 17.70 20.99 7.07
C ALA A 197 16.49 20.52 6.23
N ARG A 198 15.39 21.28 6.22
CA ARG A 198 14.22 21.00 5.37
C ARG A 198 14.54 21.09 3.88
N ARG A 199 15.35 22.06 3.45
CA ARG A 199 15.79 22.18 2.05
C ARG A 199 16.65 20.99 1.64
N GLU A 200 17.55 20.56 2.50
CA GLU A 200 18.38 19.38 2.25
C GLU A 200 17.55 18.10 2.19
N GLU A 201 16.60 17.91 3.10
CA GLU A 201 15.69 16.77 3.09
C GLU A 201 14.86 16.72 1.80
N ARG A 202 14.37 17.89 1.33
CA ARG A 202 13.65 18.01 0.06
C ARG A 202 14.53 17.62 -1.14
N LYS A 203 15.80 18.07 -1.16
CA LYS A 203 16.77 17.68 -2.20
C LYS A 203 17.02 16.18 -2.19
N ARG A 204 17.23 15.58 -1.01
CA ARG A 204 17.38 14.12 -0.86
C ARG A 204 16.17 13.38 -1.38
N HIS A 205 14.96 13.83 -1.03
CA HIS A 205 13.73 13.22 -1.55
C HIS A 205 13.65 13.28 -3.08
N THR A 206 13.91 14.43 -3.70
CA THR A 206 13.93 14.56 -5.16
C THR A 206 14.94 13.61 -5.80
N ASN A 207 16.14 13.48 -5.24
CA ASN A 207 17.15 12.54 -5.73
C ASN A 207 16.69 11.09 -5.63
N ASN A 208 16.07 10.68 -4.51
CA ASN A 208 15.53 9.33 -4.34
C ASN A 208 14.43 9.03 -5.37
N VAL A 209 13.54 9.99 -5.65
CA VAL A 209 12.49 9.84 -6.66
C VAL A 209 13.10 9.69 -8.06
N LEU A 210 14.15 10.45 -8.39
CA LEU A 210 14.86 10.32 -9.66
C LEU A 210 15.57 8.95 -9.79
N GLN A 211 16.20 8.47 -8.73
CA GLN A 211 16.83 7.15 -8.70
C GLN A 211 15.80 6.02 -8.84
N ALA A 212 14.67 6.11 -8.12
CA ALA A 212 13.59 5.14 -8.21
C ALA A 212 12.97 5.07 -9.61
N ALA A 213 13.00 6.17 -10.38
CA ALA A 213 12.51 6.18 -11.75
C ALA A 213 13.34 5.31 -12.71
N ALA A 214 14.59 5.00 -12.36
CA ALA A 214 15.45 4.09 -13.11
C ALA A 214 15.20 2.60 -12.77
N ILE A 215 14.43 2.30 -11.73
CA ILE A 215 14.12 0.93 -11.31
C ILE A 215 12.94 0.42 -12.14
N ALA A 216 13.15 -0.64 -12.93
CA ALA A 216 12.07 -1.24 -13.72
C ALA A 216 11.06 -1.99 -12.83
N SER A 217 11.57 -2.75 -11.86
CA SER A 217 10.79 -3.55 -10.92
C SER A 217 11.56 -3.70 -9.62
N ALA A 218 10.85 -3.75 -8.50
CA ALA A 218 11.41 -4.03 -7.18
C ALA A 218 10.63 -5.16 -6.51
N ARG A 219 11.36 -6.09 -5.91
CA ARG A 219 10.79 -7.10 -5.01
C ARG A 219 10.52 -6.46 -3.66
N VAL A 220 9.35 -6.71 -3.08
CA VAL A 220 8.96 -6.26 -1.74
C VAL A 220 8.68 -7.47 -0.87
N ILE A 221 9.30 -7.49 0.32
CA ILE A 221 9.08 -8.51 1.34
C ILE A 221 8.63 -7.81 2.62
N CYS A 222 7.44 -8.16 3.12
CA CYS A 222 6.86 -7.49 4.28
C CYS A 222 5.79 -8.35 4.96
N HIS A 223 5.44 -7.99 6.20
CA HIS A 223 4.28 -8.59 6.88
C HIS A 223 2.98 -8.20 6.16
N ARG A 224 1.97 -9.08 6.23
CA ARG A 224 0.65 -8.91 5.60
C ARG A 224 -0.05 -7.61 6.02
N ASP A 225 0.11 -7.20 7.27
CA ASP A 225 -0.49 -5.96 7.78
C ASP A 225 0.23 -4.72 7.23
N THR A 226 1.56 -4.77 7.13
CA THR A 226 2.37 -3.71 6.49
C THR A 226 1.99 -3.56 5.02
N TRP A 227 1.73 -4.67 4.33
CA TRP A 227 1.20 -4.64 2.97
C TRP A 227 -0.19 -3.99 2.89
N SER A 228 -1.09 -4.37 3.81
CA SER A 228 -2.45 -3.82 3.86
C SER A 228 -2.42 -2.31 4.07
N PHE A 229 -1.59 -1.84 4.99
CA PHE A 229 -1.32 -0.40 5.16
C PHE A 229 -0.79 0.24 3.89
N LEU A 230 0.20 -0.38 3.23
CA LEU A 230 0.79 0.18 2.02
C LEU A 230 -0.29 0.38 0.95
N ILE A 231 -1.14 -0.62 0.73
CA ILE A 231 -2.26 -0.53 -0.22
C ILE A 231 -3.26 0.55 0.18
N GLU A 232 -3.64 0.61 1.45
CA GLU A 232 -4.56 1.63 1.97
C GLU A 232 -4.07 3.03 1.62
N GLN A 233 -2.78 3.30 1.87
CA GLN A 233 -2.19 4.62 1.61
C GLN A 233 -1.97 4.88 0.11
N THR A 234 -1.52 3.90 -0.67
CA THR A 234 -1.03 4.14 -2.05
C THR A 234 -2.04 3.82 -3.14
N SER A 235 -3.13 3.10 -2.86
CA SER A 235 -4.11 2.67 -3.87
C SER A 235 -4.72 3.82 -4.68
N GLN A 236 -4.83 5.00 -4.08
CA GLN A 236 -5.38 6.19 -4.72
C GLN A 236 -4.35 6.96 -5.57
N HIS A 237 -3.06 6.60 -5.51
CA HIS A 237 -2.02 7.32 -6.23
C HIS A 237 -2.04 6.97 -7.73
N PRO A 238 -2.03 7.94 -8.66
CA PRO A 238 -2.20 7.69 -10.11
C PRO A 238 -1.17 6.76 -10.75
N HIS A 239 0.01 6.67 -10.16
CA HIS A 239 1.10 5.82 -10.64
C HIS A 239 1.18 4.46 -9.94
N PHE A 240 0.37 4.23 -8.91
CA PHE A 240 0.35 2.96 -8.20
C PHE A 240 -0.46 1.92 -8.97
N ARG A 241 0.09 0.70 -9.07
CA ARG A 241 -0.58 -0.46 -9.65
C ARG A 241 -0.46 -1.62 -8.67
N LEU A 242 -1.56 -2.32 -8.45
CA LEU A 242 -1.55 -3.54 -7.65
C LEU A 242 -0.71 -4.61 -8.37
N PRO A 243 0.17 -5.32 -7.66
CA PRO A 243 0.88 -6.46 -8.21
C PRO A 243 -0.08 -7.57 -8.66
N GLU A 244 0.25 -8.25 -9.75
CA GLU A 244 -0.53 -9.39 -10.25
C GLU A 244 -0.35 -10.63 -9.37
N ARG A 245 0.77 -10.74 -8.65
CA ARG A 245 1.13 -11.89 -7.83
C ARG A 245 1.56 -11.45 -6.45
N ILE A 246 0.96 -12.06 -5.44
CA ILE A 246 1.34 -11.95 -4.04
C ILE A 246 1.57 -13.37 -3.55
N ASN A 247 2.82 -13.69 -3.22
CA ASN A 247 3.21 -14.98 -2.69
C ASN A 247 3.16 -14.91 -1.16
N ASP A 248 2.56 -15.90 -0.52
CA ASP A 248 2.64 -16.08 0.92
C ASP A 248 3.93 -16.83 1.25
N LEU A 249 4.76 -16.25 2.12
CA LEU A 249 6.04 -16.82 2.56
C LEU A 249 5.93 -17.58 3.88
N GLY A 250 4.74 -17.64 4.48
CA GLY A 250 4.53 -18.15 5.84
C GLY A 250 4.85 -17.09 6.89
N ASP A 251 4.53 -17.38 8.15
CA ASP A 251 4.77 -16.49 9.31
C ASP A 251 4.23 -15.06 9.13
N GLY A 252 3.09 -14.92 8.43
CA GLY A 252 2.45 -13.64 8.13
C GLY A 252 3.19 -12.79 7.09
N MET A 253 4.23 -13.33 6.43
CA MET A 253 5.02 -12.63 5.42
C MET A 253 4.46 -12.83 4.03
N ILE A 254 4.61 -11.78 3.22
CA ILE A 254 4.33 -11.84 1.80
C ILE A 254 5.55 -11.37 1.00
N GLU A 255 5.62 -11.86 -0.22
CA GLU A 255 6.53 -11.39 -1.26
C GLU A 255 5.70 -10.95 -2.46
N THR A 256 6.05 -9.80 -3.01
CA THR A 256 5.41 -9.29 -4.22
C THR A 256 6.37 -8.42 -5.03
N PHE A 257 5.97 -8.05 -6.25
CA PHE A 257 6.77 -7.23 -7.16
C PHE A 257 6.05 -5.93 -7.48
N LEU A 258 6.69 -4.81 -7.14
CA LEU A 258 6.24 -3.48 -7.51
C LEU A 258 6.90 -3.06 -8.81
N SER A 259 6.10 -2.57 -9.76
CA SER A 259 6.65 -1.85 -10.92
C SER A 259 7.35 -0.57 -10.46
N GLY A 260 8.32 -0.07 -11.23
CA GLY A 260 9.00 1.20 -10.95
C GLY A 260 8.05 2.37 -10.68
N ARG A 261 6.94 2.46 -11.44
CA ARG A 261 5.88 3.45 -11.22
C ARG A 261 5.22 3.34 -9.85
N SER A 262 5.07 2.11 -9.34
CA SER A 262 4.49 1.85 -8.03
C SER A 262 5.50 2.15 -6.91
N VAL A 263 6.79 1.89 -7.12
CA VAL A 263 7.86 2.32 -6.19
C VAL A 263 7.87 3.85 -6.05
N LEU A 264 7.75 4.58 -7.16
CA LEU A 264 7.62 6.05 -7.13
C LEU A 264 6.39 6.50 -6.33
N ALA A 265 5.25 5.84 -6.57
CA ALA A 265 4.01 6.14 -5.86
C ALA A 265 4.17 5.92 -4.34
N VAL A 266 4.82 4.84 -3.93
CA VAL A 266 5.12 4.57 -2.51
C VAL A 266 5.98 5.69 -1.93
N LEU A 267 7.09 6.06 -2.57
CA LEU A 267 7.97 7.12 -2.04
C LEU A 267 7.26 8.47 -1.90
N VAL A 268 6.47 8.87 -2.89
CA VAL A 268 5.76 10.15 -2.90
C VAL A 268 4.62 10.16 -1.87
N THR A 269 3.83 9.09 -1.81
CA THR A 269 2.72 8.98 -0.85
C THR A 269 3.23 8.92 0.57
N MET A 270 4.24 8.09 0.86
CA MET A 270 4.77 7.98 2.22
C MET A 270 5.45 9.29 2.67
N ARG A 271 6.08 10.04 1.75
CA ARG A 271 6.57 11.40 2.05
C ARG A 271 5.42 12.32 2.43
N LYS A 272 4.34 12.32 1.63
CA LYS A 272 3.16 13.14 1.89
C LYS A 272 2.55 12.84 3.26
N VAL A 273 2.41 11.57 3.62
CA VAL A 273 1.90 11.15 4.94
C VAL A 273 2.82 11.65 6.06
N ARG A 274 4.14 11.59 5.88
CA ARG A 274 5.11 12.12 6.86
C ARG A 274 5.06 13.64 7.01
N ASP A 275 4.71 14.37 5.96
CA ASP A 275 4.64 15.83 5.95
C ASP A 275 3.31 16.36 6.54
N ILE A 276 2.31 15.49 6.77
CA ILE A 276 1.07 15.86 7.47
C ILE A 276 1.37 16.04 8.96
N SER A 277 0.88 17.15 9.53
CA SER A 277 0.97 17.41 10.97
C SER A 277 0.21 16.32 11.73
N VAL A 278 0.91 15.57 12.58
CA VAL A 278 0.32 14.61 13.52
C VAL A 278 -0.59 15.37 14.48
N LYS A 279 -1.88 15.01 14.55
CA LYS A 279 -2.87 15.66 15.43
C LYS A 279 -3.42 14.71 16.50
N SER A 280 -3.25 13.40 16.31
CA SER A 280 -3.71 12.33 17.20
C SER A 280 -2.67 11.20 17.34
N GLU A 281 -2.88 10.28 18.27
CA GLU A 281 -2.05 9.08 18.42
C GLU A 281 -2.17 8.14 17.19
N GLU A 282 -3.35 8.05 16.58
CA GLU A 282 -3.56 7.29 15.34
C GLU A 282 -2.76 7.87 14.17
N ASP A 283 -2.72 9.21 14.08
CA ASP A 283 -1.86 9.91 13.12
C ASP A 283 -0.38 9.64 13.41
N MET A 284 0.00 9.44 14.68
CA MET A 284 1.38 9.15 15.08
C MET A 284 1.80 7.75 14.64
N ALA A 285 0.94 6.74 14.83
CA ALA A 285 1.20 5.38 14.35
C ALA A 285 1.29 5.34 12.81
N THR A 286 0.36 6.00 12.13
CA THR A 286 0.35 6.16 10.67
C THR A 286 1.62 6.86 10.18
N TRP A 287 2.01 7.95 10.84
CA TRP A 287 3.22 8.71 10.54
C TRP A 287 4.48 7.85 10.75
N ALA A 288 4.55 7.09 11.85
CA ALA A 288 5.69 6.25 12.17
C ALA A 288 5.87 5.13 11.14
N LEU A 289 4.78 4.48 10.75
CA LEU A 289 4.82 3.39 9.78
C LEU A 289 5.12 3.91 8.37
N ALA A 290 4.55 5.04 7.96
CA ALA A 290 4.94 5.74 6.74
C ALA A 290 6.42 6.16 6.76
N GLY A 291 6.92 6.62 7.91
CA GLY A 291 8.32 6.90 8.19
C GLY A 291 9.24 5.70 7.93
N ALA A 292 8.86 4.55 8.47
CA ALA A 292 9.61 3.30 8.32
C ALA A 292 9.62 2.81 6.87
N VAL A 293 8.45 2.77 6.22
CA VAL A 293 8.32 2.35 4.81
C VAL A 293 9.11 3.28 3.88
N TYR A 294 9.01 4.60 4.09
CA TYR A 294 9.76 5.58 3.31
C TYR A 294 11.28 5.37 3.43
N ARG A 295 11.80 5.22 4.65
CA ARG A 295 13.24 5.03 4.87
C ARG A 295 13.77 3.74 4.26
N ARG A 296 13.06 2.61 4.46
CA ARG A 296 13.48 1.31 3.91
C ARG A 296 13.43 1.30 2.37
N THR A 297 12.39 1.91 1.79
CA THR A 297 12.29 2.08 0.34
C THR A 297 13.42 2.98 -0.19
N GLN A 298 13.71 4.09 0.50
CA GLN A 298 14.82 4.97 0.14
C GLN A 298 16.16 4.22 0.15
N LEU A 299 16.44 3.45 1.21
CA LEU A 299 17.70 2.70 1.33
C LEU A 299 17.86 1.70 0.17
N ALA A 300 16.83 0.92 -0.11
CA ALA A 300 16.84 -0.04 -1.21
C ALA A 300 17.03 0.63 -2.59
N VAL A 301 16.44 1.82 -2.78
CA VAL A 301 16.61 2.60 -4.01
C VAL A 301 18.04 3.12 -4.13
N THR A 302 18.62 3.67 -3.06
CA THR A 302 19.99 4.20 -3.08
C THR A 302 21.05 3.11 -3.24
N ASP A 303 20.78 1.91 -2.73
CA ASP A 303 21.69 0.77 -2.80
C ASP A 303 21.65 0.06 -4.16
N THR A 304 20.70 0.43 -5.04
CA THR A 304 20.60 -0.15 -6.38
C THR A 304 21.83 0.23 -7.21
N THR A 305 22.74 -0.72 -7.43
CA THR A 305 23.96 -0.51 -8.22
C THR A 305 23.63 -0.44 -9.72
N HIS A 306 24.24 0.52 -10.44
CA HIS A 306 24.10 0.67 -11.90
C HIS A 306 24.81 -0.42 -12.73
N ILE A 307 25.41 -1.42 -12.08
CA ILE A 307 26.18 -2.44 -12.76
C ILE A 307 25.21 -3.51 -13.26
N ARG A 308 25.22 -3.77 -14.57
CA ARG A 308 24.51 -4.89 -15.18
C ARG A 308 25.48 -6.07 -15.32
N PRO A 309 25.61 -6.97 -14.33
CA PRO A 309 26.00 -8.34 -14.63
C PRO A 309 24.78 -9.05 -15.25
N ASP A 310 25.04 -10.06 -16.07
CA ASP A 310 24.03 -10.92 -16.72
C ASP A 310 23.08 -11.66 -15.74
N ASP A 311 23.26 -11.45 -14.43
CA ASP A 311 22.50 -12.04 -13.32
C ASP A 311 21.85 -10.94 -12.44
N ALA A 312 21.39 -9.86 -13.07
CA ALA A 312 20.96 -8.61 -12.44
C ALA A 312 20.01 -8.83 -11.24
N GLN A 313 20.53 -8.62 -10.04
CA GLN A 313 19.79 -8.73 -8.79
C GLN A 313 18.67 -7.68 -8.79
N ILE A 314 17.42 -8.13 -8.69
CA ILE A 314 16.25 -7.24 -8.60
C ILE A 314 16.35 -6.46 -7.30
N THR A 315 16.17 -5.13 -7.36
CA THR A 315 16.11 -4.27 -6.17
C THR A 315 15.13 -4.87 -5.17
N THR A 316 15.61 -5.24 -3.99
CA THR A 316 14.79 -5.88 -2.94
C THR A 316 14.56 -4.89 -1.80
N ILE A 317 13.30 -4.62 -1.51
CA ILE A 317 12.84 -3.77 -0.43
C ILE A 317 12.29 -4.68 0.67
N VAL A 318 12.99 -4.75 1.79
CA VAL A 318 12.52 -5.46 2.99
C VAL A 318 11.88 -4.43 3.91
N LEU A 319 10.61 -4.61 4.29
CA LEU A 319 9.89 -3.67 5.16
C LEU A 319 9.68 -4.17 6.59
N ASP A 320 10.00 -5.43 6.85
CA ASP A 320 9.90 -6.08 8.17
C ASP A 320 11.31 -6.39 8.70
N ASP A 321 11.67 -5.79 9.84
CA ASP A 321 12.96 -6.01 10.48
C ASP A 321 12.80 -7.15 11.49
N ARG A 322 13.22 -8.35 11.12
CA ARG A 322 13.31 -9.47 12.06
C ARG A 322 14.72 -9.54 12.63
N PRO A 323 14.90 -9.85 13.93
CA PRO A 323 16.22 -10.12 14.46
C PRO A 323 16.83 -11.26 13.66
N GLN A 324 18.04 -11.04 13.11
CA GLN A 324 18.74 -12.12 12.44
C GLN A 324 18.99 -13.22 13.48
N ALA A 325 18.67 -14.46 13.14
CA ALA A 325 19.07 -15.59 13.95
C ALA A 325 20.59 -15.63 13.97
N THR A 326 21.21 -15.06 15.00
CA THR A 326 22.62 -15.28 15.30
C THR A 326 22.78 -16.76 15.58
N GLY A 327 23.21 -17.52 14.58
CA GLY A 327 23.38 -18.95 14.76
C GLY A 327 23.67 -19.73 13.49
N GLU A 328 24.72 -19.37 12.73
CA GLU A 328 25.56 -20.34 12.02
C GLU A 328 27.00 -19.79 11.93
N ALA A 329 27.72 -19.87 13.04
CA ALA A 329 29.17 -20.07 13.00
C ALA A 329 29.39 -21.56 13.26
N SER A 330 29.71 -22.31 12.20
CA SER A 330 30.39 -23.60 12.26
C SER A 330 31.77 -23.46 11.65
#